data_AF-A0A7C6E642-F1
#
_entry.id   AF-A0A7C6E642-F1
#
_cell.length_a   1.000
_cell.length_b   1.000
_cell.length_c   1.000
_cell.angle_alpha   90.00
_cell.angle_beta   90.00
_cell.angle_gamma   90.00
#
_symmetry.space_group_name_H-M   'P 1'
#
loop_
_entity.id
_entity.type
_entity.pdbx_description
1 polymer ?
#
loop_
_entity_poly.entity_id
_entity_poly.type
_entity_poly.pdbx_seq_one_letter_code
_entity_poly.pdbx_strand_id
1 'polypeptide(L)'
;MSRASDPLLEHFDPANLRRGRFLYLPVAPGRMEFAAEVRRRLLRERPEVVAVELPQSLAEAYREAVRRLPEITVLLYPDPEEEDSAIYVPVEPADPFTEAVRTGLEIGSEILFADPDLSDRPHVPGRYPDPYAVPRIGLEKYIEAYRLWPQPRTQDVLEHAAGMAWKLQGADPLARVAVVLSLNLLDPVLDAMEIPQEEPRRRPLRRSVELLNPHPECLAEITSEYPYLQHRYEQYRASLSPEGLIDRPRVQLALLREAELAYEKNTGEKIQHWQRRLMARYTRNLALASGDLTAGLYDLAVAARSIVDDNYAWEVWETANRYPAQKEDSELETVRLSADLVWRDTRKIRLRRRLPRPKQQVRPLSLKPHPKEKQAGEWARQLRGEAICSYPPEDIVIEDYGRRIKQKARSILSEERSRTEPFTTSLLDGIDLRETIRHWYEGKIYVRQFHKIAGEVGSLIVIFDEDRENRYNWLTTWYGEHQNESDMAFYSTNPFEHLVGPGIGRAEYGGFLMSLPPRRMIDVWSDPDYDFAETKPERLLLAGLDYSIHRYVVYVGPRPPRSIFRQIAYRLGRTILYIPIGQLPPDKLKKIRVVHVLDSYERRKEAACYIW
;
A
#
# COMPACT_ATOMS: atom_id res chain seq x y z
N MET A 1 29.01 -47.66 -38.48
CA MET A 1 29.11 -46.36 -39.18
C MET A 1 29.02 -45.27 -38.15
N SER A 2 30.16 -44.63 -37.88
CA SER A 2 30.33 -43.49 -36.99
C SER A 2 29.43 -42.34 -37.43
N ARG A 3 28.57 -41.83 -36.53
CA ARG A 3 28.02 -40.48 -36.69
C ARG A 3 29.04 -39.53 -36.09
N ALA A 4 29.85 -38.96 -36.98
CA ALA A 4 30.69 -37.82 -36.68
C ALA A 4 29.83 -36.73 -36.03
N SER A 5 30.23 -36.34 -34.81
CA SER A 5 29.78 -35.13 -34.15
C SER A 5 30.19 -33.94 -35.00
N ASP A 6 29.22 -33.19 -35.48
CA ASP A 6 29.40 -31.95 -36.22
C ASP A 6 30.03 -30.90 -35.29
N PRO A 7 31.26 -30.42 -35.53
CA PRO A 7 31.84 -29.30 -34.80
C PRO A 7 31.38 -28.00 -35.47
N LEU A 8 31.05 -26.99 -34.66
CA LEU A 8 30.72 -25.60 -35.07
C LEU A 8 29.25 -25.30 -35.40
N LEU A 9 28.39 -25.38 -34.38
CA LEU A 9 27.37 -24.35 -34.20
C LEU A 9 27.81 -23.47 -33.03
N GLU A 10 28.74 -22.54 -33.29
CA GLU A 10 28.89 -21.35 -32.45
C GLU A 10 27.49 -20.71 -32.37
N HIS A 11 26.84 -20.89 -31.22
CA HIS A 11 25.61 -20.15 -30.93
C HIS A 11 25.97 -18.68 -31.06
N PHE A 12 25.33 -18.00 -32.01
CA PHE A 12 25.44 -16.55 -32.16
C PHE A 12 25.23 -15.91 -30.78
N ASP A 13 26.30 -15.37 -30.20
CA ASP A 13 26.31 -14.65 -28.94
C ASP A 13 26.32 -13.15 -29.27
N PRO A 14 25.16 -12.54 -29.56
CA PRO A 14 25.07 -11.13 -29.95
C PRO A 14 25.64 -10.19 -28.88
N ALA A 15 25.69 -10.63 -27.62
CA ALA A 15 26.24 -9.88 -26.52
C ALA A 15 27.76 -10.10 -26.33
N ASN A 16 28.38 -11.03 -27.08
CA ASN A 16 29.81 -11.35 -27.02
C ASN A 16 30.30 -11.60 -25.56
N LEU A 17 29.50 -12.36 -24.82
CA LEU A 17 29.71 -12.70 -23.41
C LEU A 17 30.66 -13.89 -23.23
N ARG A 18 30.89 -14.72 -24.25
CA ARG A 18 31.94 -15.73 -24.22
C ARG A 18 33.12 -15.31 -25.09
N ARG A 19 34.28 -15.05 -24.47
CA ARG A 19 35.55 -14.73 -25.14
C ARG A 19 36.62 -15.73 -24.72
N GLY A 20 36.95 -16.66 -25.62
CA GLY A 20 37.89 -17.74 -25.33
C GLY A 20 37.44 -18.57 -24.13
N ARG A 21 38.28 -18.65 -23.10
CA ARG A 21 38.00 -19.40 -21.85
C ARG A 21 37.13 -18.65 -20.83
N PHE A 22 36.80 -17.39 -21.09
CA PHE A 22 36.03 -16.54 -20.19
C PHE A 22 34.57 -16.48 -20.61
N LEU A 23 33.67 -16.67 -19.64
CA LEU A 23 32.24 -16.44 -19.75
C LEU A 23 31.85 -15.28 -18.82
N TYR A 24 31.44 -14.16 -19.38
CA TYR A 24 30.99 -13.00 -18.63
C TYR A 24 29.49 -13.10 -18.33
N LEU A 25 29.15 -12.92 -17.06
CA LEU A 25 27.79 -12.91 -16.52
C LEU A 25 27.54 -11.53 -15.90
N PRO A 26 27.18 -10.52 -16.71
CA PRO A 26 26.93 -9.18 -16.21
C PRO A 26 25.60 -9.12 -15.44
N VAL A 27 25.59 -8.46 -14.28
CA VAL A 27 24.46 -8.44 -13.35
C VAL A 27 24.10 -7.03 -12.87
N ALA A 28 22.85 -6.86 -12.43
CA ALA A 28 22.49 -5.73 -11.57
C ALA A 28 22.67 -6.16 -10.10
N PRO A 29 23.54 -5.49 -9.31
CA PRO A 29 23.77 -5.81 -7.90
C PRO A 29 22.48 -5.77 -7.07
N GLY A 30 22.35 -6.66 -6.08
CA GLY A 30 21.21 -6.70 -5.16
C GLY A 30 19.87 -7.06 -5.82
N ARG A 31 19.87 -7.75 -6.98
CA ARG A 31 18.66 -8.10 -7.73
C ARG A 31 18.48 -9.61 -7.87
N MET A 32 17.38 -10.11 -7.32
CA MET A 32 17.03 -11.53 -7.28
C MET A 32 16.97 -12.18 -8.66
N GLU A 33 16.44 -11.49 -9.68
CA GLU A 33 16.34 -12.02 -11.04
C GLU A 33 17.71 -12.39 -11.62
N PHE A 34 18.74 -11.59 -11.32
CA PHE A 34 20.11 -11.90 -11.73
C PHE A 34 20.73 -13.01 -10.90
N ALA A 35 20.45 -13.09 -9.59
CA ALA A 35 20.90 -14.22 -8.77
C ALA A 35 20.34 -15.56 -9.29
N ALA A 36 19.06 -15.60 -9.69
CA ALA A 36 18.46 -16.77 -10.30
C ALA A 36 19.16 -17.17 -11.63
N GLU A 37 19.49 -16.21 -12.48
CA GLU A 37 20.20 -16.50 -13.74
C GLU A 37 21.66 -16.91 -13.54
N VAL A 38 22.39 -16.27 -12.63
CA VAL A 38 23.76 -16.65 -12.26
C VAL A 38 23.79 -18.10 -11.81
N ARG A 39 22.90 -18.49 -10.89
CA ARG A 39 22.79 -19.88 -10.43
C ARG A 39 22.55 -20.84 -11.59
N ARG A 40 21.56 -20.56 -12.45
CA ARG A 40 21.25 -21.42 -13.61
C ARG A 40 22.45 -21.57 -14.55
N ARG A 41 23.16 -20.47 -14.84
CA ARG A 41 24.33 -20.48 -15.73
C ARG A 41 25.49 -21.24 -15.11
N LEU A 42 25.83 -21.00 -13.85
CA LEU A 42 26.94 -21.69 -13.18
C LEU A 42 26.69 -23.20 -13.05
N LEU A 43 25.46 -23.63 -12.71
CA LEU A 43 25.11 -25.05 -12.64
C LEU A 43 25.17 -25.74 -14.02
N ARG A 44 24.88 -25.01 -15.09
CA ARG A 44 24.95 -25.52 -16.47
C ARG A 44 26.38 -25.62 -16.97
N GLU A 45 27.16 -24.55 -16.81
CA GLU A 45 28.50 -24.42 -17.40
C GLU A 45 29.58 -25.13 -16.58
N ARG A 46 29.37 -25.22 -15.26
CA ARG A 46 30.29 -25.78 -14.26
C ARG A 46 31.75 -25.36 -14.51
N PRO A 47 32.06 -24.05 -14.44
CA PRO A 47 33.40 -23.55 -14.67
C PRO A 47 34.35 -24.02 -13.56
N GLU A 48 35.65 -24.12 -13.86
CA GLU A 48 36.66 -24.46 -12.86
C GLU A 48 36.93 -23.26 -11.92
N VAL A 49 36.76 -22.02 -12.42
CA VAL A 49 36.91 -20.79 -11.63
C VAL A 49 35.67 -19.91 -11.77
N VAL A 50 35.17 -19.40 -10.65
CA VAL A 50 34.14 -18.34 -10.59
C VAL A 50 34.81 -17.07 -10.06
N ALA A 51 34.96 -16.09 -10.93
CA ALA A 51 35.46 -14.77 -10.58
C ALA A 51 34.29 -13.82 -10.25
N VAL A 52 34.42 -13.04 -9.18
CA VAL A 52 33.37 -12.12 -8.71
C VAL A 52 33.94 -10.72 -8.49
N GLU A 53 33.15 -9.68 -8.83
CA GLU A 53 33.44 -8.27 -8.53
C GLU A 53 33.25 -7.95 -7.03
N LEU A 54 34.04 -8.62 -6.20
CA LEU A 54 34.10 -8.40 -4.76
C LEU A 54 35.55 -8.17 -4.33
N PRO A 55 35.80 -7.25 -3.39
CA PRO A 55 37.16 -6.86 -3.01
C PRO A 55 37.93 -8.04 -2.43
N GLN A 56 39.20 -8.21 -2.85
CA GLN A 56 40.06 -9.29 -2.37
C GLN A 56 40.23 -9.25 -0.85
N SER A 57 40.25 -8.07 -0.25
CA SER A 57 40.37 -7.86 1.19
C SER A 57 39.19 -8.38 2.00
N LEU A 58 38.00 -8.49 1.40
CA LEU A 58 36.80 -9.04 2.04
C LEU A 58 36.68 -10.56 1.86
N ALA A 59 37.59 -11.20 1.12
CA ALA A 59 37.39 -12.56 0.62
C ALA A 59 37.23 -13.63 1.70
N GLU A 60 37.90 -13.50 2.84
CA GLU A 60 37.76 -14.45 3.95
C GLU A 60 36.42 -14.26 4.67
N ALA A 61 36.14 -13.03 5.10
CA ALA A 61 34.90 -12.65 5.79
C ALA A 61 33.66 -12.93 4.94
N TYR A 62 33.71 -12.67 3.63
CA TYR A 62 32.60 -12.93 2.71
C TYR A 62 32.35 -14.42 2.53
N ARG A 63 33.39 -15.26 2.46
CA ARG A 63 33.22 -16.72 2.42
C ARG A 63 32.59 -17.25 3.71
N GLU A 64 32.99 -16.71 4.86
CA GLU A 64 32.37 -17.07 6.14
C GLU A 64 30.89 -16.65 6.19
N ALA A 65 30.57 -15.42 5.78
CA ALA A 65 29.19 -14.96 5.65
C ALA A 65 28.35 -15.85 4.72
N VAL A 66 28.90 -16.28 3.58
CA VAL A 66 28.22 -17.18 2.64
C VAL A 66 27.96 -18.56 3.26
N ARG A 67 28.86 -19.09 4.09
CA ARG A 67 28.65 -20.37 4.81
C ARG A 67 27.50 -20.29 5.80
N ARG A 68 27.26 -19.12 6.40
CA ARG A 68 26.16 -18.89 7.35
C ARG A 68 24.78 -18.80 6.69
N LEU A 69 24.70 -18.61 5.38
CA LEU A 69 23.42 -18.53 4.68
C LEU A 69 22.59 -19.82 4.90
N PRO A 70 21.29 -19.70 5.19
CA PRO A 70 20.43 -18.54 4.91
C PRO A 70 20.41 -17.44 5.97
N GLU A 71 21.16 -17.51 7.07
CA GLU A 71 21.28 -16.38 8.01
C GLU A 71 22.10 -15.24 7.38
N ILE A 72 21.50 -14.05 7.30
CA ILE A 72 22.13 -12.88 6.71
C ILE A 72 23.23 -12.40 7.65
N THR A 73 24.38 -12.02 7.08
CA THR A 73 25.50 -11.44 7.83
C THR A 73 25.74 -10.02 7.33
N VAL A 74 26.11 -9.10 8.22
CA VAL A 74 26.61 -7.77 7.81
C VAL A 74 28.10 -7.74 8.06
N LEU A 75 28.88 -7.43 7.02
CA LEU A 75 30.30 -7.17 7.15
C LEU A 75 30.49 -5.71 7.58
N LEU A 76 31.29 -5.50 8.62
CA LEU A 76 31.67 -4.20 9.12
C LEU A 76 33.18 -4.01 8.92
N TYR A 77 33.59 -2.94 8.26
CA TYR A 77 34.99 -2.56 8.17
C TYR A 77 35.12 -1.03 8.17
N PRO A 78 36.26 -0.48 8.67
CA PRO A 78 36.41 0.97 8.77
C PRO A 78 36.41 1.62 7.39
N ASP A 79 35.84 2.82 7.32
CA ASP A 79 35.92 3.63 6.12
C ASP A 79 37.39 4.06 5.91
N PRO A 80 37.99 3.78 4.72
CA PRO A 80 39.36 4.19 4.45
C PRO A 80 39.55 5.72 4.36
N GLU A 81 38.48 6.49 4.15
CA GLU A 81 38.52 7.96 4.03
C GLU A 81 38.16 8.69 5.34
N GLU A 82 37.34 8.09 6.19
CA GLU A 82 36.86 8.68 7.45
C GLU A 82 37.20 7.79 8.66
N GLU A 83 38.15 8.24 9.49
CA GLU A 83 38.75 7.44 10.58
C GLU A 83 37.74 7.00 11.67
N ASP A 84 36.60 7.71 11.79
CA ASP A 84 35.50 7.44 12.73
C ASP A 84 34.23 6.87 12.04
N SER A 85 34.28 6.58 10.73
CA SER A 85 33.18 6.00 9.97
C SER A 85 33.43 4.52 9.67
N ALA A 86 32.35 3.77 9.44
CA ALA A 86 32.42 2.37 9.13
C ALA A 86 31.42 2.01 8.02
N ILE A 87 31.83 1.09 7.15
CA ILE A 87 31.05 0.63 6.01
C ILE A 87 30.37 -0.68 6.37
N TYR A 88 29.05 -0.72 6.18
CA TYR A 88 28.21 -1.88 6.43
C TYR A 88 27.82 -2.53 5.10
N VAL A 89 28.21 -3.79 4.90
CA VAL A 89 27.89 -4.55 3.69
C VAL A 89 27.07 -5.80 4.04
N PRO A 90 25.74 -5.76 3.83
CA PRO A 90 24.89 -6.94 3.96
C PRO A 90 25.25 -8.00 2.92
N VAL A 91 25.48 -9.24 3.37
CA VAL A 91 25.61 -10.42 2.51
C VAL A 91 24.26 -11.10 2.45
N GLU A 92 23.51 -10.80 1.39
CA GLU A 92 22.11 -11.19 1.26
C GLU A 92 21.89 -12.35 0.26
N PRO A 93 21.05 -13.34 0.58
CA PRO A 93 20.79 -14.51 -0.26
C PRO A 93 20.52 -14.25 -1.74
N ALA A 94 19.73 -13.22 -2.03
CA ALA A 94 19.22 -12.95 -3.37
C ALA A 94 20.09 -11.97 -4.17
N ASP A 95 21.30 -11.68 -3.69
CA ASP A 95 22.28 -10.90 -4.44
C ASP A 95 23.07 -11.80 -5.42
N PRO A 96 23.25 -11.39 -6.69
CA PRO A 96 23.94 -12.20 -7.69
C PRO A 96 25.42 -12.50 -7.36
N PHE A 97 26.14 -11.62 -6.66
CA PHE A 97 27.52 -11.91 -6.26
C PHE A 97 27.57 -12.93 -5.13
N THR A 98 26.68 -12.79 -4.16
CA THR A 98 26.48 -13.78 -3.10
C THR A 98 26.15 -15.15 -3.69
N GLU A 99 25.21 -15.20 -4.64
CA GLU A 99 24.82 -16.45 -5.30
C GLU A 99 25.94 -17.04 -6.17
N ALA A 100 26.77 -16.21 -6.80
CA ALA A 100 27.93 -16.65 -7.57
C ALA A 100 28.94 -17.39 -6.68
N VAL A 101 29.30 -16.77 -5.54
CA VAL A 101 30.20 -17.39 -4.55
C VAL A 101 29.58 -18.68 -4.02
N ARG A 102 28.31 -18.63 -3.61
CA ARG A 102 27.62 -19.78 -3.01
C ARG A 102 27.49 -20.95 -4.00
N THR A 103 27.07 -20.70 -5.24
CA THR A 103 26.96 -21.73 -6.27
C THR A 103 28.34 -22.25 -6.67
N GLY A 104 29.35 -21.37 -6.82
CA GLY A 104 30.71 -21.78 -7.14
C GLY A 104 31.28 -22.76 -6.10
N LEU A 105 31.08 -22.48 -4.81
CA LEU A 105 31.45 -23.39 -3.72
C LEU A 105 30.69 -24.73 -3.79
N GLU A 106 29.40 -24.72 -4.12
CA GLU A 106 28.57 -25.94 -4.25
C GLU A 106 29.05 -26.86 -5.38
N ILE A 107 29.50 -26.30 -6.51
CA ILE A 107 29.97 -27.08 -7.66
C ILE A 107 31.45 -27.44 -7.58
N GLY A 108 32.18 -26.93 -6.59
CA GLY A 108 33.61 -27.17 -6.37
C GLY A 108 34.54 -26.27 -7.20
N SER A 109 34.07 -25.12 -7.68
CA SER A 109 34.90 -24.13 -8.38
C SER A 109 35.80 -23.37 -7.42
N GLU A 110 36.95 -22.93 -7.90
CA GLU A 110 37.76 -21.92 -7.22
C GLU A 110 37.04 -20.56 -7.27
N ILE A 111 36.96 -19.87 -6.12
CA ILE A 111 36.37 -18.53 -6.06
C ILE A 111 37.47 -17.48 -6.11
N LEU A 112 37.52 -16.73 -7.21
CA LEU A 112 38.45 -15.63 -7.44
C LEU A 112 37.77 -14.29 -7.14
N PHE A 113 38.24 -13.59 -6.11
CA PHE A 113 37.81 -12.21 -5.83
C PHE A 113 38.62 -11.28 -6.76
N ALA A 114 37.94 -10.69 -7.74
CA ALA A 114 38.60 -10.00 -8.85
C ALA A 114 38.82 -8.51 -8.62
N ASP A 115 38.12 -7.90 -7.64
CA ASP A 115 38.28 -6.48 -7.33
C ASP A 115 39.57 -6.26 -6.50
N PRO A 116 40.52 -5.44 -6.99
CA PRO A 116 41.89 -5.33 -6.46
C PRO A 116 42.08 -4.45 -5.21
N ASP A 117 41.00 -4.08 -4.49
CA ASP A 117 41.06 -3.22 -3.30
C ASP A 117 41.65 -1.82 -3.58
N LEU A 118 41.16 -1.16 -4.64
CA LEU A 118 41.51 0.24 -4.92
C LEU A 118 40.87 1.18 -3.88
N SER A 119 41.51 2.32 -3.60
CA SER A 119 41.09 3.25 -2.53
C SER A 119 39.64 3.73 -2.67
N ASP A 120 39.21 4.03 -3.91
CA ASP A 120 37.87 4.54 -4.19
C ASP A 120 37.16 3.60 -5.16
N ARG A 121 36.03 3.04 -4.72
CA ARG A 121 35.14 2.34 -5.64
C ARG A 121 34.49 3.36 -6.56
N PRO A 122 34.57 3.18 -7.89
CA PRO A 122 34.02 4.17 -8.81
C PRO A 122 32.54 4.38 -8.56
N HIS A 123 32.11 5.63 -8.50
CA HIS A 123 30.70 6.00 -8.40
C HIS A 123 30.01 5.77 -9.75
N VAL A 124 29.62 4.52 -9.99
CA VAL A 124 28.87 4.12 -11.18
C VAL A 124 27.37 4.38 -11.00
N PRO A 125 26.63 4.72 -12.07
CA PRO A 125 25.18 4.91 -12.00
C PRO A 125 24.48 3.67 -11.43
N GLY A 126 23.76 3.84 -10.31
CA GLY A 126 23.06 2.74 -9.62
C GLY A 126 21.70 2.35 -10.24
N ARG A 127 21.32 2.94 -11.39
CA ARG A 127 20.02 2.71 -12.02
C ARG A 127 20.16 1.83 -13.25
N TYR A 128 19.61 0.63 -13.15
CA TYR A 128 19.48 -0.32 -14.24
C TYR A 128 18.04 -0.32 -14.77
N PRO A 129 17.80 -0.78 -16.01
CA PRO A 129 16.44 -1.18 -16.41
C PRO A 129 15.83 -2.15 -15.40
N ASP A 130 14.50 -2.22 -15.30
CA ASP A 130 13.87 -3.10 -14.30
C ASP A 130 14.25 -4.58 -14.55
N PRO A 131 14.91 -5.25 -13.58
CA PRO A 131 15.32 -6.66 -13.69
C PRO A 131 14.16 -7.63 -13.94
N TYR A 132 12.92 -7.24 -13.64
CA TYR A 132 11.73 -8.03 -13.95
C TYR A 132 11.55 -8.31 -15.45
N ALA A 133 12.25 -7.58 -16.32
CA ALA A 133 12.32 -7.89 -17.74
C ALA A 133 13.10 -9.18 -18.05
N VAL A 134 14.12 -9.53 -17.25
CA VAL A 134 15.05 -10.65 -17.52
C VAL A 134 14.32 -11.98 -17.77
N PRO A 135 13.38 -12.43 -16.92
CA PRO A 135 12.67 -13.70 -17.16
C PRO A 135 11.75 -13.69 -18.39
N ARG A 136 11.42 -12.51 -18.96
CA ARG A 136 10.54 -12.39 -20.12
C ARG A 136 11.27 -12.29 -21.45
N ILE A 137 12.34 -11.50 -21.50
CA ILE A 137 13.08 -11.26 -22.74
C ILE A 137 14.37 -12.08 -22.82
N GLY A 138 14.83 -12.65 -21.70
CA GLY A 138 16.11 -13.33 -21.58
C GLY A 138 17.24 -12.37 -21.19
N LEU A 139 18.28 -12.94 -20.56
CA LEU A 139 19.45 -12.19 -20.10
C LEU A 139 20.20 -11.53 -21.26
N GLU A 140 20.41 -12.24 -22.37
CA GLU A 140 21.17 -11.75 -23.53
C GLU A 140 20.52 -10.50 -24.14
N LYS A 141 19.19 -10.51 -24.34
CA LYS A 141 18.47 -9.34 -24.88
C LYS A 141 18.44 -8.17 -23.91
N TYR A 142 18.36 -8.46 -22.61
CA TYR A 142 18.45 -7.43 -21.59
C TYR A 142 19.81 -6.71 -21.66
N ILE A 143 20.90 -7.47 -21.75
CA ILE A 143 22.26 -6.93 -21.85
C ILE A 143 22.44 -6.15 -23.15
N GLU A 144 21.99 -6.68 -24.28
CA GLU A 144 22.02 -5.99 -25.58
C GLU A 144 21.32 -4.63 -25.49
N ALA A 145 20.09 -4.60 -24.96
CA ALA A 145 19.33 -3.36 -24.81
C ALA A 145 20.00 -2.36 -23.86
N TYR A 146 20.63 -2.84 -22.79
CA TYR A 146 21.38 -2.00 -21.87
C TYR A 146 22.61 -1.36 -22.55
N ARG A 147 23.36 -2.13 -23.34
CA ARG A 147 24.58 -1.68 -24.04
C ARG A 147 24.32 -0.69 -25.17
N LEU A 148 23.09 -0.56 -25.67
CA LEU A 148 22.72 0.50 -26.62
C LEU A 148 22.92 1.91 -26.06
N TRP A 149 22.93 2.06 -24.74
CA TRP A 149 23.11 3.34 -24.04
C TRP A 149 24.29 3.25 -23.06
N PRO A 150 25.54 3.27 -23.56
CA PRO A 150 26.72 3.08 -22.73
C PRO A 150 26.82 4.16 -21.66
N GLN A 151 27.21 3.74 -20.45
CA GLN A 151 27.41 4.67 -19.33
C GLN A 151 28.70 5.48 -19.51
N PRO A 152 28.78 6.70 -18.95
CA PRO A 152 30.01 7.48 -18.93
C PRO A 152 31.15 6.70 -18.26
N ARG A 153 32.32 6.69 -18.88
CA ARG A 153 33.52 6.05 -18.34
C ARG A 153 34.42 7.11 -17.71
N THR A 154 34.56 7.08 -16.38
CA THR A 154 35.53 7.91 -15.67
C THR A 154 36.89 7.20 -15.62
N GLN A 155 37.94 7.96 -15.30
CA GLN A 155 39.27 7.39 -15.11
C GLN A 155 39.27 6.30 -14.03
N ASP A 156 38.56 6.53 -12.91
CA ASP A 156 38.42 5.55 -11.82
C ASP A 156 37.79 4.23 -12.29
N VAL A 157 36.78 4.30 -13.17
CA VAL A 157 36.16 3.10 -13.77
C VAL A 157 37.15 2.32 -14.62
N LEU A 158 37.99 3.02 -15.40
CA LEU A 158 38.99 2.40 -16.26
C LEU A 158 40.11 1.75 -15.43
N GLU A 159 40.59 2.43 -14.39
CA GLU A 159 41.60 1.90 -13.47
C GLU A 159 41.09 0.68 -12.70
N HIS A 160 39.84 0.73 -12.25
CA HIS A 160 39.18 -0.39 -11.60
C HIS A 160 39.04 -1.60 -12.54
N ALA A 161 38.58 -1.37 -13.77
CA ALA A 161 38.47 -2.41 -14.78
C ALA A 161 39.82 -3.01 -15.18
N ALA A 162 40.87 -2.19 -15.29
CA ALA A 162 42.24 -2.64 -15.56
C ALA A 162 42.76 -3.55 -14.46
N GLY A 163 42.56 -3.19 -13.19
CA GLY A 163 42.97 -4.03 -12.07
C GLY A 163 42.18 -5.35 -11.96
N MET A 164 40.88 -5.33 -12.26
CA MET A 164 40.10 -6.57 -12.41
C MET A 164 40.61 -7.44 -13.55
N ALA A 165 40.87 -6.85 -14.72
CA ALA A 165 41.40 -7.56 -15.88
C ALA A 165 42.79 -8.17 -15.60
N TRP A 166 43.68 -7.47 -14.91
CA TRP A 166 44.94 -8.03 -14.43
C TRP A 166 44.71 -9.31 -13.60
N LYS A 167 43.73 -9.29 -12.70
CA LYS A 167 43.40 -10.48 -11.90
C LYS A 167 42.84 -11.64 -12.71
N LEU A 168 41.97 -11.34 -13.66
CA LEU A 168 41.42 -12.34 -14.58
C LEU A 168 42.48 -12.95 -15.49
N GLN A 169 43.42 -12.13 -15.99
CA GLN A 169 44.57 -12.58 -16.80
C GLN A 169 45.49 -13.52 -16.00
N GLY A 170 45.61 -13.31 -14.69
CA GLY A 170 46.39 -14.16 -13.78
C GLY A 170 45.71 -15.45 -13.34
N ALA A 171 44.45 -15.70 -13.70
CA ALA A 171 43.76 -16.97 -13.38
C ALA A 171 44.38 -18.16 -14.16
N ASP A 172 44.28 -19.39 -13.64
CA ASP A 172 44.83 -20.61 -14.27
C ASP A 172 44.55 -20.65 -15.78
N PRO A 173 45.57 -20.60 -16.66
CA PRO A 173 45.39 -20.55 -18.12
C PRO A 173 44.55 -21.68 -18.71
N LEU A 174 44.46 -22.84 -18.04
CA LEU A 174 43.72 -24.01 -18.50
C LEU A 174 42.27 -24.05 -17.98
N ALA A 175 41.94 -23.24 -16.98
CA ALA A 175 40.61 -23.19 -16.39
C ALA A 175 39.64 -22.37 -17.24
N ARG A 176 38.39 -22.86 -17.36
CA ARG A 176 37.26 -22.04 -17.83
C ARG A 176 36.80 -21.18 -16.66
N VAL A 177 36.66 -19.89 -16.93
CA VAL A 177 36.37 -18.88 -15.92
C VAL A 177 35.00 -18.29 -16.19
N ALA A 178 34.09 -18.36 -15.23
CA ALA A 178 32.88 -17.53 -15.24
C ALA A 178 33.13 -16.25 -14.45
N VAL A 179 32.91 -15.09 -15.06
CA VAL A 179 33.14 -13.77 -14.46
C VAL A 179 31.80 -13.12 -14.16
N VAL A 180 31.47 -12.94 -12.89
CA VAL A 180 30.26 -12.24 -12.43
C VAL A 180 30.65 -10.82 -12.05
N LEU A 181 30.14 -9.86 -12.82
CA LEU A 181 30.46 -8.44 -12.70
C LEU A 181 29.21 -7.59 -12.95
N SER A 182 29.21 -6.36 -12.49
CA SER A 182 28.13 -5.41 -12.71
C SER A 182 28.04 -5.02 -14.18
N LEU A 183 26.81 -4.76 -14.66
CA LEU A 183 26.56 -4.31 -16.03
C LEU A 183 27.36 -3.06 -16.41
N ASN A 184 27.58 -2.15 -15.44
CA ASN A 184 28.35 -0.92 -15.64
C ASN A 184 29.82 -1.18 -15.98
N LEU A 185 30.39 -2.28 -15.49
CA LEU A 185 31.81 -2.63 -15.66
C LEU A 185 32.07 -3.61 -16.80
N LEU A 186 31.02 -4.15 -17.44
CA LEU A 186 31.17 -5.12 -18.51
C LEU A 186 32.09 -4.62 -19.63
N ASP A 187 31.72 -3.54 -20.32
CA ASP A 187 32.50 -3.06 -21.46
C ASP A 187 33.90 -2.57 -21.05
N PRO A 188 34.10 -1.79 -19.96
CA PRO A 188 35.43 -1.44 -19.48
C PRO A 188 36.34 -2.65 -19.22
N VAL A 189 35.83 -3.72 -18.61
CA VAL A 189 36.61 -4.94 -18.36
C VAL A 189 36.89 -5.69 -19.66
N LEU A 190 35.92 -5.78 -20.57
CA LEU A 190 36.13 -6.40 -21.87
C LEU A 190 37.24 -5.72 -22.67
N ASP A 191 37.28 -4.38 -22.66
CA ASP A 191 38.30 -3.58 -23.34
C ASP A 191 39.67 -3.75 -22.64
N ALA A 192 39.71 -3.73 -21.30
CA ALA A 192 40.93 -3.94 -20.53
C ALA A 192 41.52 -5.35 -20.73
N MET A 193 40.69 -6.36 -20.99
CA MET A 193 41.13 -7.73 -21.25
C MET A 193 41.82 -7.92 -22.62
N GLU A 194 41.79 -6.93 -23.51
CA GLU A 194 42.43 -7.00 -24.84
C GLU A 194 43.95 -6.85 -24.80
N ILE A 195 44.49 -6.23 -23.75
CA ILE A 195 45.93 -6.01 -23.55
C ILE A 195 46.37 -6.51 -22.18
N PRO A 196 47.63 -6.95 -22.01
CA PRO A 196 48.18 -7.22 -20.70
C PRO A 196 48.08 -5.99 -19.78
N GLN A 197 47.53 -6.18 -18.59
CA GLN A 197 47.39 -5.13 -17.59
C GLN A 197 48.57 -5.14 -16.60
N GLU A 198 48.85 -4.01 -15.97
CA GLU A 198 49.83 -3.91 -14.89
C GLU A 198 49.21 -4.27 -13.53
N GLU A 199 50.04 -4.68 -12.58
CA GLU A 199 49.56 -4.96 -11.21
C GLU A 199 49.02 -3.67 -10.57
N PRO A 200 47.76 -3.65 -10.10
CA PRO A 200 47.20 -2.47 -9.45
C PRO A 200 47.89 -2.17 -8.12
N ARG A 201 48.01 -0.88 -7.79
CA ARG A 201 48.58 -0.43 -6.51
C ARG A 201 47.62 -0.79 -5.38
N ARG A 202 47.96 -1.82 -4.61
CA ARG A 202 47.15 -2.27 -3.46
C ARG A 202 47.27 -1.31 -2.28
N ARG A 203 46.15 -1.04 -1.61
CA ARG A 203 46.13 -0.51 -0.24
C ARG A 203 45.59 -1.59 0.69
N PRO A 204 46.42 -2.21 1.56
CA PRO A 204 45.90 -3.20 2.50
C PRO A 204 44.88 -2.56 3.45
N LEU A 205 43.79 -3.28 3.73
CA LEU A 205 42.89 -2.91 4.84
C LEU A 205 43.71 -2.83 6.12
N ARG A 206 43.62 -1.69 6.81
CA ARG A 206 44.39 -1.42 8.04
C ARG A 206 43.85 -2.15 9.27
N ARG A 207 42.61 -2.66 9.23
CA ARG A 207 41.93 -3.38 10.32
C ARG A 207 41.16 -4.59 9.81
N SER A 208 40.85 -5.51 10.74
CA SER A 208 40.04 -6.70 10.49
C SER A 208 38.60 -6.35 10.12
N VAL A 209 38.01 -7.16 9.23
CA VAL A 209 36.58 -7.14 8.93
C VAL A 209 35.84 -7.87 10.04
N GLU A 210 34.82 -7.24 10.62
CA GLU A 210 33.97 -7.83 11.64
C GLU A 210 32.68 -8.37 11.00
N LEU A 211 32.17 -9.49 11.52
CA LEU A 211 30.92 -10.08 11.07
C LEU A 211 29.86 -9.85 12.14
N LEU A 212 28.76 -9.22 11.75
CA LEU A 212 27.63 -8.92 12.62
C LEU A 212 26.38 -9.71 12.21
N ASN A 213 25.58 -10.06 13.20
CA ASN A 213 24.25 -10.60 13.00
C ASN A 213 23.23 -9.43 12.97
N PRO A 214 22.60 -9.12 11.83
CA PRO A 214 21.55 -8.11 11.82
C PRO A 214 20.31 -8.62 12.56
N HIS A 215 19.75 -7.77 13.41
CA HIS A 215 18.52 -8.08 14.13
C HIS A 215 17.35 -8.33 13.13
N PRO A 216 16.51 -9.38 13.29
CA PRO A 216 15.45 -9.72 12.35
C PRO A 216 14.51 -8.55 11.99
N GLU A 217 14.24 -7.65 12.93
CA GLU A 217 13.38 -6.49 12.71
C GLU A 217 13.95 -5.39 11.78
N CYS A 218 15.26 -5.34 11.53
CA CYS A 218 15.84 -4.30 10.67
C CYS A 218 16.09 -4.76 9.22
N LEU A 219 15.86 -6.03 8.90
CA LEU A 219 16.25 -6.60 7.60
C LEU A 219 15.68 -5.81 6.41
N ALA A 220 14.38 -5.50 6.41
CA ALA A 220 13.72 -4.75 5.35
C ALA A 220 14.25 -3.33 5.14
N GLU A 221 14.98 -2.78 6.11
CA GLU A 221 15.65 -1.48 5.97
C GLU A 221 17.05 -1.60 5.36
N ILE A 222 17.73 -2.73 5.56
CA ILE A 222 19.15 -2.88 5.22
C ILE A 222 19.40 -3.78 4.01
N THR A 223 18.42 -4.55 3.53
CA THR A 223 18.56 -5.45 2.37
C THR A 223 18.06 -4.80 1.09
N SER A 224 18.68 -5.09 -0.06
CA SER A 224 18.26 -4.54 -1.36
C SER A 224 16.92 -5.11 -1.79
N GLU A 225 16.75 -6.42 -1.61
CA GLU A 225 15.48 -7.11 -1.82
C GLU A 225 14.80 -7.37 -0.49
N TYR A 226 13.48 -7.13 -0.42
CA TYR A 226 12.76 -7.27 0.83
C TYR A 226 12.78 -8.74 1.33
N PRO A 227 12.93 -8.98 2.64
CA PRO A 227 13.23 -10.31 3.18
C PRO A 227 12.22 -11.40 2.79
N TYR A 228 10.94 -11.07 2.66
CA TYR A 228 9.90 -12.00 2.19
C TYR A 228 10.21 -12.58 0.80
N LEU A 229 10.76 -11.77 -0.13
CA LEU A 229 11.19 -12.25 -1.44
C LEU A 229 12.45 -13.11 -1.31
N GLN A 230 13.40 -12.73 -0.46
CA GLN A 230 14.62 -13.50 -0.22
C GLN A 230 14.31 -14.88 0.36
N HIS A 231 13.33 -14.99 1.27
CA HIS A 231 12.90 -16.27 1.80
C HIS A 231 12.35 -17.19 0.71
N ARG A 232 11.55 -16.65 -0.21
CA ARG A 232 11.03 -17.41 -1.36
C ARG A 232 12.13 -17.76 -2.36
N TYR A 233 13.13 -16.90 -2.51
CA TYR A 233 14.31 -17.21 -3.31
C TYR A 233 15.07 -18.40 -2.73
N GLU A 234 15.29 -18.48 -1.41
CA GLU A 234 15.91 -19.66 -0.77
C GLU A 234 15.14 -20.96 -1.04
N GLN A 235 13.79 -20.92 -0.99
CA GLN A 235 12.95 -22.06 -1.34
C GLN A 235 13.10 -22.46 -2.81
N TYR A 236 13.11 -21.47 -3.71
CA TYR A 236 13.31 -21.68 -5.14
C TYR A 236 14.70 -22.23 -5.43
N ARG A 237 15.74 -21.72 -4.77
CA ARG A 237 17.16 -22.05 -4.96
C ARG A 237 17.44 -23.54 -4.83
N ALA A 238 16.74 -24.22 -3.92
CA ALA A 238 16.90 -25.65 -3.65
C ALA A 238 16.51 -26.54 -4.85
N SER A 239 15.54 -26.16 -5.67
CA SER A 239 15.02 -27.00 -6.76
C SER A 239 14.88 -26.30 -8.11
N LEU A 240 15.19 -25.00 -8.18
CA LEU A 240 14.95 -24.11 -9.33
C LEU A 240 13.49 -24.11 -9.81
N SER A 241 12.56 -24.48 -8.94
CA SER A 241 11.14 -24.57 -9.26
C SER A 241 10.26 -24.43 -8.00
N PRO A 242 8.97 -24.12 -8.13
CA PRO A 242 8.32 -23.54 -9.32
C PRO A 242 8.71 -22.05 -9.52
N GLU A 243 8.65 -21.54 -10.75
CA GLU A 243 9.01 -20.13 -11.04
C GLU A 243 8.10 -19.12 -10.30
N GLY A 244 6.90 -19.54 -9.90
CA GLY A 244 5.97 -18.72 -9.12
C GLY A 244 6.50 -18.31 -7.74
N LEU A 245 7.56 -18.95 -7.22
CA LEU A 245 8.24 -18.52 -6.00
C LEU A 245 8.99 -17.19 -6.17
N ILE A 246 9.51 -16.94 -7.38
CA ILE A 246 10.35 -15.78 -7.68
C ILE A 246 9.70 -14.78 -8.64
N ASP A 247 8.55 -15.09 -9.25
CA ASP A 247 7.81 -14.12 -10.05
C ASP A 247 7.31 -12.95 -9.18
N ARG A 248 7.94 -11.79 -9.34
CA ARG A 248 7.78 -10.63 -8.47
C ARG A 248 6.31 -10.19 -8.28
N PRO A 249 5.47 -10.02 -9.32
CA PRO A 249 4.05 -9.70 -9.12
C PRO A 249 3.27 -10.78 -8.37
N ARG A 250 3.53 -12.08 -8.59
CA ARG A 250 2.92 -13.15 -7.80
C ARG A 250 3.36 -13.12 -6.34
N VAL A 251 4.63 -12.84 -6.08
CA VAL A 251 5.16 -12.68 -4.71
C VAL A 251 4.51 -11.48 -4.02
N GLN A 252 4.43 -10.34 -4.70
CA GLN A 252 3.77 -9.14 -4.18
C GLN A 252 2.28 -9.38 -3.89
N LEU A 253 1.58 -10.09 -4.78
CA LEU A 253 0.19 -10.46 -4.53
C LEU A 253 0.04 -11.39 -3.32
N ALA A 254 0.95 -12.35 -3.14
CA ALA A 254 0.95 -13.24 -1.99
C ALA A 254 1.20 -12.47 -0.68
N LEU A 255 2.20 -11.59 -0.68
CA LEU A 255 2.53 -10.70 0.43
C LEU A 255 1.31 -9.85 0.83
N LEU A 256 0.66 -9.19 -0.14
CA LEU A 256 -0.52 -8.36 0.12
C LEU A 256 -1.69 -9.18 0.69
N ARG A 257 -1.90 -10.41 0.20
CA ARG A 257 -2.94 -11.31 0.73
C ARG A 257 -2.63 -11.77 2.15
N GLU A 258 -1.38 -12.06 2.46
CA GLU A 258 -0.97 -12.45 3.81
C GLU A 258 -1.08 -11.29 4.80
N ALA A 259 -0.67 -10.08 4.37
CA ALA A 259 -0.88 -8.86 5.14
C ALA A 259 -2.37 -8.56 5.37
N GLU A 260 -3.24 -8.87 4.41
CA GLU A 260 -4.69 -8.71 4.55
C GLU A 260 -5.25 -9.61 5.68
N LEU A 261 -4.79 -10.85 5.78
CA LEU A 261 -5.19 -11.75 6.86
C LEU A 261 -4.75 -11.23 8.24
N ALA A 262 -3.53 -10.72 8.33
CA ALA A 262 -3.01 -10.13 9.56
C ALA A 262 -3.77 -8.86 9.94
N TYR A 263 -4.11 -8.02 8.95
CA TYR A 263 -4.91 -6.82 9.13
C TYR A 263 -6.32 -7.14 9.63
N GLU A 264 -7.01 -8.10 9.03
CA GLU A 264 -8.34 -8.53 9.49
C GLU A 264 -8.27 -9.04 10.93
N LYS A 265 -7.25 -9.85 11.26
CA LYS A 265 -7.04 -10.35 12.62
C LYS A 265 -6.79 -9.23 13.64
N ASN A 266 -5.97 -8.24 13.29
CA ASN A 266 -5.52 -7.20 14.21
C ASN A 266 -6.50 -6.02 14.34
N THR A 267 -7.29 -5.75 13.30
CA THR A 267 -8.22 -4.61 13.25
C THR A 267 -9.70 -5.00 13.27
N GLY A 268 -10.03 -6.22 12.85
CA GLY A 268 -11.40 -6.66 12.58
C GLY A 268 -11.98 -6.11 11.28
N GLU A 269 -11.24 -5.29 10.52
CA GLU A 269 -11.68 -4.72 9.25
C GLU A 269 -11.24 -5.58 8.07
N LYS A 270 -12.07 -5.61 7.02
CA LYS A 270 -11.81 -6.37 5.79
C LYS A 270 -11.46 -5.44 4.65
N ILE A 271 -10.44 -5.80 3.89
CA ILE A 271 -10.11 -5.10 2.66
C ILE A 271 -11.20 -5.36 1.62
N GLN A 272 -11.72 -4.26 1.07
CA GLN A 272 -12.78 -4.30 0.09
C GLN A 272 -12.23 -4.60 -1.31
N HIS A 273 -13.06 -5.17 -2.18
CA HIS A 273 -12.64 -5.51 -3.55
C HIS A 273 -12.14 -4.28 -4.33
N TRP A 274 -12.77 -3.13 -4.13
CA TRP A 274 -12.36 -1.88 -4.77
C TRP A 274 -11.00 -1.38 -4.28
N GLN A 275 -10.65 -1.58 -2.99
CA GLN A 275 -9.34 -1.22 -2.43
C GLN A 275 -8.23 -2.04 -3.10
N ARG A 276 -8.43 -3.35 -3.29
CA ARG A 276 -7.46 -4.21 -4.00
C ARG A 276 -7.20 -3.71 -5.42
N ARG A 277 -8.26 -3.36 -6.16
CA ARG A 277 -8.13 -2.84 -7.54
C ARG A 277 -7.43 -1.48 -7.59
N LEU A 278 -7.76 -0.57 -6.68
CA LEU A 278 -7.10 0.74 -6.60
C LEU A 278 -5.63 0.60 -6.20
N MET A 279 -5.32 -0.27 -5.25
CA MET A 279 -3.94 -0.54 -4.83
C MET A 279 -3.11 -1.14 -5.97
N ALA A 280 -3.64 -2.12 -6.70
CA ALA A 280 -2.98 -2.68 -7.89
C ALA A 280 -2.73 -1.62 -8.97
N ARG A 281 -3.70 -0.72 -9.20
CA ARG A 281 -3.52 0.40 -10.13
C ARG A 281 -2.47 1.39 -9.63
N TYR A 282 -2.47 1.70 -8.33
CA TYR A 282 -1.59 2.72 -7.77
C TYR A 282 -0.14 2.24 -7.71
N THR A 283 0.11 1.02 -7.24
CA THR A 283 1.45 0.38 -7.25
C THR A 283 2.03 0.32 -8.66
N ARG A 284 1.24 -0.10 -9.66
CA ARG A 284 1.65 -0.06 -11.07
C ARG A 284 2.03 1.36 -11.53
N ASN A 285 1.23 2.36 -11.16
CA ASN A 285 1.51 3.74 -11.54
C ASN A 285 2.76 4.31 -10.83
N LEU A 286 3.03 3.91 -9.59
CA LEU A 286 4.26 4.27 -8.86
C LEU A 286 5.49 3.65 -9.50
N ALA A 287 5.43 2.37 -9.90
CA ALA A 287 6.49 1.71 -10.66
C ALA A 287 6.77 2.47 -11.96
N LEU A 288 5.74 2.74 -12.76
CA LEU A 288 5.87 3.49 -14.02
C LEU A 288 6.44 4.90 -13.83
N ALA A 289 6.04 5.60 -12.77
CA ALA A 289 6.59 6.92 -12.45
C ALA A 289 8.08 6.86 -12.08
N SER A 290 8.51 5.75 -11.49
CA SER A 290 9.91 5.44 -11.18
C SER A 290 10.66 4.79 -12.34
N GLY A 291 10.06 4.69 -13.53
CA GLY A 291 10.69 4.05 -14.71
C GLY A 291 10.82 2.53 -14.61
N ASP A 292 10.12 1.91 -13.65
CA ASP A 292 10.16 0.49 -13.37
C ASP A 292 8.90 -0.22 -13.90
N LEU A 293 9.00 -1.53 -14.13
CA LEU A 293 7.89 -2.42 -14.50
C LEU A 293 7.15 -2.94 -13.26
N THR A 294 7.82 -3.01 -12.12
CA THR A 294 7.28 -3.52 -10.85
C THR A 294 7.58 -2.59 -9.69
N ALA A 295 6.68 -2.58 -8.70
CA ALA A 295 6.80 -1.72 -7.52
C ALA A 295 7.83 -2.28 -6.52
N GLY A 296 8.62 -1.41 -5.87
CA GLY A 296 9.45 -1.81 -4.73
C GLY A 296 8.66 -1.92 -3.42
N LEU A 297 9.29 -2.38 -2.34
CA LEU A 297 8.65 -2.46 -1.01
C LEU A 297 8.11 -1.10 -0.55
N TYR A 298 8.88 -0.03 -0.75
CA TYR A 298 8.46 1.33 -0.42
C TYR A 298 7.15 1.70 -1.13
N ASP A 299 7.04 1.44 -2.43
CA ASP A 299 5.84 1.75 -3.22
C ASP A 299 4.63 0.91 -2.79
N LEU A 300 4.85 -0.37 -2.44
CA LEU A 300 3.80 -1.23 -1.88
C LEU A 300 3.26 -0.67 -0.56
N ALA A 301 4.14 -0.26 0.35
CA ALA A 301 3.76 0.33 1.64
C ALA A 301 3.06 1.68 1.46
N VAL A 302 3.54 2.54 0.57
CA VAL A 302 2.89 3.83 0.23
C VAL A 302 1.50 3.61 -0.36
N ALA A 303 1.34 2.63 -1.25
CA ALA A 303 0.05 2.33 -1.85
C ALA A 303 -0.94 1.75 -0.82
N ALA A 304 -0.47 0.83 0.04
CA ALA A 304 -1.27 0.29 1.14
C ALA A 304 -1.76 1.40 2.08
N ARG A 305 -0.87 2.32 2.46
CA ARG A 305 -1.18 3.46 3.34
C ARG A 305 -2.20 4.41 2.74
N SER A 306 -2.04 4.69 1.44
CA SER A 306 -2.86 5.69 0.75
C SER A 306 -4.27 5.18 0.40
N ILE A 307 -4.43 3.87 0.18
CA ILE A 307 -5.71 3.28 -0.26
C ILE A 307 -6.52 2.67 0.89
N VAL A 308 -5.84 2.14 1.91
CA VAL A 308 -6.50 1.52 3.07
C VAL A 308 -6.31 2.41 4.28
N ASP A 309 -5.21 2.26 5.00
CA ASP A 309 -4.84 3.09 6.16
C ASP A 309 -3.40 2.76 6.62
N ASP A 310 -2.92 3.45 7.66
CA ASP A 310 -1.62 3.20 8.29
C ASP A 310 -1.50 1.79 8.91
N ASN A 311 -2.59 1.17 9.36
CA ASN A 311 -2.55 -0.16 9.97
C ASN A 311 -2.27 -1.22 8.92
N TYR A 312 -2.95 -1.19 7.77
CA TYR A 312 -2.69 -2.14 6.70
C TYR A 312 -1.30 -1.95 6.10
N ALA A 313 -0.84 -0.70 5.94
CA ALA A 313 0.52 -0.43 5.53
C ALA A 313 1.57 -1.01 6.50
N TRP A 314 1.29 -0.97 7.80
CA TRP A 314 2.11 -1.63 8.82
C TRP A 314 2.15 -3.15 8.62
N GLU A 315 1.00 -3.79 8.41
CA GLU A 315 0.95 -5.25 8.19
C GLU A 315 1.67 -5.65 6.88
N VAL A 316 1.63 -4.81 5.84
CA VAL A 316 2.40 -5.00 4.60
C VAL A 316 3.91 -4.92 4.88
N TRP A 317 4.36 -3.90 5.62
CA TRP A 317 5.76 -3.76 6.01
C TRP A 317 6.25 -4.93 6.88
N GLU A 318 5.49 -5.28 7.92
CA GLU A 318 5.80 -6.38 8.82
C GLU A 318 5.86 -7.71 8.08
N THR A 319 4.91 -7.97 7.17
CA THR A 319 4.92 -9.18 6.34
C THR A 319 6.12 -9.20 5.39
N ALA A 320 6.45 -8.06 4.76
CA ALA A 320 7.62 -7.96 3.89
C ALA A 320 8.94 -8.22 4.61
N ASN A 321 9.03 -7.86 5.89
CA ASN A 321 10.21 -8.09 6.73
C ASN A 321 10.33 -9.53 7.24
N ARG A 322 9.30 -10.39 7.08
CA ARG A 322 9.36 -11.77 7.57
C ARG A 322 10.44 -12.57 6.84
N TYR A 323 11.39 -13.06 7.62
CA TYR A 323 12.45 -13.94 7.15
C TYR A 323 12.81 -14.96 8.23
N PRO A 324 12.14 -16.13 8.26
CA PRO A 324 12.24 -17.09 9.35
C PRO A 324 13.64 -17.66 9.63
N ALA A 325 14.54 -17.58 8.65
CA ALA A 325 15.91 -18.07 8.81
C ALA A 325 16.73 -17.17 9.75
N GLN A 326 16.46 -15.86 9.81
CA GLN A 326 17.20 -14.95 10.68
C GLN A 326 16.72 -15.05 12.13
N LYS A 327 17.66 -15.24 13.05
CA LYS A 327 17.40 -15.31 14.49
C LYS A 327 18.09 -14.16 15.21
N GLU A 328 17.50 -13.74 16.33
CA GLU A 328 18.11 -12.76 17.24
C GLU A 328 19.23 -13.41 18.06
N ASP A 329 19.06 -14.67 18.48
CA ASP A 329 20.10 -15.43 19.15
C ASP A 329 21.08 -16.00 18.12
N SER A 330 22.34 -15.60 18.20
CA SER A 330 23.40 -15.92 17.25
C SER A 330 24.76 -15.92 17.94
N GLU A 331 25.73 -16.64 17.37
CA GLU A 331 27.12 -16.64 17.86
C GLU A 331 27.83 -15.30 17.62
N LEU A 332 27.37 -14.53 16.63
CA LEU A 332 27.88 -13.20 16.34
C LEU A 332 27.10 -12.14 17.14
N GLU A 333 27.72 -10.98 17.33
CA GLU A 333 27.06 -9.83 17.94
C GLU A 333 25.82 -9.43 17.13
N THR A 334 24.67 -9.35 17.81
CA THR A 334 23.41 -8.97 17.17
C THR A 334 23.18 -7.47 17.27
N VAL A 335 23.12 -6.81 16.11
CA VAL A 335 23.01 -5.35 16.01
C VAL A 335 21.74 -4.96 15.26
N ARG A 336 21.06 -3.93 15.76
CA ARG A 336 19.93 -3.30 15.08
C ARG A 336 20.43 -2.10 14.27
N LEU A 337 20.48 -2.28 12.96
CA LEU A 337 20.94 -1.27 12.02
C LEU A 337 19.75 -0.46 11.46
N SER A 338 20.01 0.77 11.03
CA SER A 338 19.05 1.58 10.29
C SER A 338 19.45 1.68 8.81
N ALA A 339 18.49 2.00 7.94
CA ALA A 339 18.76 2.22 6.53
C ALA A 339 19.87 3.27 6.27
N ASP A 340 19.95 4.32 7.11
CA ASP A 340 20.89 5.44 6.93
C ASP A 340 22.36 5.03 7.16
N LEU A 341 22.63 3.87 7.79
CA LEU A 341 24.00 3.33 7.97
C LEU A 341 24.48 2.51 6.77
N VAL A 342 23.56 2.00 5.96
CA VAL A 342 23.85 1.08 4.85
C VAL A 342 23.72 1.78 3.50
N TRP A 343 22.74 2.68 3.37
CA TRP A 343 22.40 3.33 2.11
C TRP A 343 22.72 4.82 2.15
N ARG A 344 23.26 5.34 1.04
CA ARG A 344 23.50 6.78 0.86
C ARG A 344 22.20 7.58 0.69
N ASP A 345 21.23 7.02 -0.03
CA ASP A 345 19.94 7.66 -0.34
C ASP A 345 18.78 6.85 0.26
N THR A 346 18.10 7.41 1.27
CA THR A 346 16.96 6.75 1.93
C THR A 346 15.64 7.48 1.68
N ARG A 347 14.54 6.71 1.55
CA ARG A 347 13.17 7.23 1.52
C ARG A 347 12.47 6.85 2.82
N LYS A 348 11.81 7.81 3.46
CA LYS A 348 11.17 7.61 4.77
C LYS A 348 9.65 7.64 4.65
N ILE A 349 9.00 6.62 5.21
CA ILE A 349 7.54 6.57 5.38
C ILE A 349 7.22 6.49 6.86
N ARG A 350 6.27 7.30 7.32
CA ARG A 350 5.80 7.27 8.72
C ARG A 350 4.47 6.53 8.79
N LEU A 351 4.46 5.39 9.49
CA LEU A 351 3.27 4.59 9.73
C LEU A 351 2.76 4.83 11.15
N ARG A 352 1.51 5.29 11.28
CA ARG A 352 0.89 5.54 12.58
C ARG A 352 -0.09 4.42 12.93
N ARG A 353 0.40 3.40 13.63
CA ARG A 353 -0.45 2.27 14.04
C ARG A 353 -1.53 2.74 15.02
N ARG A 354 -2.79 2.51 14.65
CA ARG A 354 -3.99 2.77 15.45
C ARG A 354 -4.77 1.46 15.56
N LEU A 355 -4.23 0.52 16.33
CA LEU A 355 -4.97 -0.70 16.63
C LEU A 355 -6.25 -0.35 17.38
N PRO A 356 -7.36 -1.06 17.13
CA PRO A 356 -8.53 -0.98 17.98
C PRO A 356 -8.06 -1.33 19.39
N ARG A 357 -8.02 -0.33 20.27
CA ARG A 357 -7.87 -0.64 21.69
C ARG A 357 -9.13 -1.39 22.06
N PRO A 358 -9.06 -2.60 22.66
CA PRO A 358 -10.19 -3.03 23.47
C PRO A 358 -10.38 -1.85 24.42
N LYS A 359 -11.54 -1.20 24.37
CA LYS A 359 -11.82 -0.14 25.34
C LYS A 359 -11.60 -0.81 26.69
N GLN A 360 -10.49 -0.49 27.37
CA GLN A 360 -10.55 -0.42 28.80
C GLN A 360 -11.64 0.60 29.02
N GLN A 361 -12.86 0.11 29.32
CA GLN A 361 -13.80 0.91 30.04
C GLN A 361 -13.09 1.26 31.34
N VAL A 362 -12.23 2.28 31.31
CA VAL A 362 -12.08 3.14 32.46
C VAL A 362 -13.47 3.76 32.56
N ARG A 363 -14.37 3.06 33.27
CA ARG A 363 -15.54 3.70 33.80
C ARG A 363 -14.96 4.88 34.57
N PRO A 364 -15.20 6.14 34.19
CA PRO A 364 -14.89 7.23 35.10
C PRO A 364 -15.53 6.86 36.44
N LEU A 365 -14.75 6.89 37.52
CA LEU A 365 -15.18 6.46 38.87
C LEU A 365 -16.48 7.16 39.34
N SER A 366 -16.90 8.21 38.65
CA SER A 366 -18.08 9.03 38.91
C SER A 366 -19.31 8.70 38.06
N LEU A 367 -19.25 7.81 37.07
CA LEU A 367 -20.46 7.40 36.32
C LEU A 367 -21.16 6.24 37.03
N LYS A 368 -22.28 6.56 37.68
CA LYS A 368 -23.20 5.55 38.20
C LYS A 368 -23.63 4.64 37.03
N PRO A 369 -23.53 3.32 37.16
CA PRO A 369 -24.06 2.41 36.14
C PRO A 369 -25.56 2.70 35.96
N HIS A 370 -26.04 2.66 34.71
CA HIS A 370 -27.47 2.82 34.45
C HIS A 370 -28.27 1.82 35.28
N PRO A 371 -29.42 2.22 35.81
CA PRO A 371 -30.31 1.30 36.49
C PRO A 371 -30.65 0.15 35.54
N LYS A 372 -30.41 -1.08 35.97
CA LYS A 372 -30.86 -2.27 35.26
C LYS A 372 -32.22 -2.68 35.79
N GLU A 373 -33.01 -3.30 34.93
CA GLU A 373 -34.27 -3.92 35.29
C GLU A 373 -34.05 -4.91 36.45
N LYS A 374 -34.86 -4.84 37.52
CA LYS A 374 -34.70 -5.74 38.68
C LYS A 374 -35.31 -7.11 38.41
N GLN A 375 -36.36 -7.16 37.60
CA GLN A 375 -37.02 -8.39 37.14
C GLN A 375 -37.34 -8.30 35.66
N ALA A 376 -37.04 -9.34 34.89
CA ALA A 376 -37.30 -9.37 33.45
C ALA A 376 -38.76 -9.01 33.12
N GLY A 377 -38.96 -7.95 32.34
CA GLY A 377 -40.28 -7.46 31.89
C GLY A 377 -40.97 -6.45 32.82
N GLU A 378 -40.34 -6.02 33.92
CA GLU A 378 -40.77 -4.90 34.76
C GLU A 378 -40.96 -3.59 33.97
N TRP A 379 -40.03 -3.26 33.08
CA TRP A 379 -40.11 -2.07 32.23
C TRP A 379 -41.20 -2.19 31.17
N ALA A 380 -41.40 -3.39 30.61
CA ALA A 380 -42.47 -3.65 29.64
C ALA A 380 -43.86 -3.47 30.25
N ARG A 381 -44.03 -3.80 31.55
CA ARG A 381 -45.30 -3.58 32.29
C ARG A 381 -45.62 -2.11 32.55
N GLN A 382 -44.65 -1.21 32.40
CA GLN A 382 -44.82 0.22 32.64
C GLN A 382 -45.10 1.03 31.37
N LEU A 383 -45.16 0.37 30.21
CA LEU A 383 -45.59 0.98 28.95
C LEU A 383 -47.06 1.38 29.06
N ARG A 384 -47.33 2.69 29.13
CA ARG A 384 -48.72 3.21 29.18
C ARG A 384 -49.29 3.52 27.79
N GLY A 385 -48.41 3.74 26.80
CA GLY A 385 -48.80 3.93 25.40
C GLY A 385 -49.64 5.19 25.15
N GLU A 386 -49.54 6.20 26.02
CA GLU A 386 -50.37 7.41 25.97
C GLU A 386 -49.93 8.37 24.86
N ALA A 387 -48.63 8.40 24.52
CA ALA A 387 -48.07 9.14 23.38
C ALA A 387 -46.71 8.55 22.97
N ILE A 388 -46.19 8.89 21.79
CA ILE A 388 -44.83 8.54 21.38
C ILE A 388 -44.08 9.83 21.05
N CYS A 389 -42.92 10.05 21.67
CA CYS A 389 -42.09 11.21 21.37
C CYS A 389 -40.59 10.90 21.36
N SER A 390 -39.83 11.79 20.72
CA SER A 390 -38.37 11.74 20.65
C SER A 390 -37.70 12.30 21.91
N TYR A 391 -36.41 12.02 22.04
CA TYR A 391 -35.55 12.62 23.05
C TYR A 391 -34.84 13.88 22.48
N PRO A 392 -35.14 15.10 22.98
CA PRO A 392 -34.69 16.35 22.34
C PRO A 392 -33.17 16.48 22.10
N PRO A 393 -32.27 16.00 22.99
CA PRO A 393 -30.84 16.01 22.71
C PRO A 393 -30.42 15.19 21.49
N GLU A 394 -31.12 14.09 21.17
CA GLU A 394 -30.87 13.29 19.95
C GLU A 394 -31.36 14.01 18.71
N ASP A 395 -32.49 14.72 18.80
CA ASP A 395 -33.03 15.52 17.71
C ASP A 395 -32.04 16.60 17.28
N ILE A 396 -31.40 17.29 18.23
CA ILE A 396 -30.33 18.26 17.95
C ILE A 396 -29.15 17.62 17.21
N VAL A 397 -28.76 16.40 17.60
CA VAL A 397 -27.64 15.68 16.96
C VAL A 397 -27.99 15.32 15.51
N ILE A 398 -29.21 14.84 15.27
CA ILE A 398 -29.70 14.50 13.93
C ILE A 398 -29.80 15.76 13.05
N GLU A 399 -30.32 16.86 13.60
CA GLU A 399 -30.40 18.16 12.91
C GLU A 399 -29.04 18.75 12.54
N ASP A 400 -28.09 18.76 13.49
CA ASP A 400 -26.72 19.22 13.25
C ASP A 400 -26.01 18.36 12.20
N TYR A 401 -26.28 17.05 12.22
CA TYR A 401 -25.77 16.13 11.23
C TYR A 401 -26.38 16.41 9.84
N GLY A 402 -27.69 16.62 9.78
CA GLY A 402 -28.40 17.01 8.58
C GLY A 402 -27.85 18.30 7.98
N ARG A 403 -27.63 19.33 8.80
CA ARG A 403 -27.02 20.60 8.38
C ARG A 403 -25.63 20.41 7.77
N ARG A 404 -24.79 19.55 8.37
CA ARG A 404 -23.46 19.22 7.85
C ARG A 404 -23.52 18.48 6.51
N ILE A 405 -24.45 17.55 6.32
CA ILE A 405 -24.63 16.89 5.02
C ILE A 405 -25.07 17.90 3.97
N LYS A 406 -26.04 18.77 4.28
CA LYS A 406 -26.50 19.83 3.36
C LYS A 406 -25.33 20.74 2.95
N GLN A 407 -24.43 21.10 3.88
CA GLN A 407 -23.21 21.85 3.58
C GLN A 407 -22.25 21.08 2.65
N LYS A 408 -22.01 19.79 2.93
CA LYS A 408 -21.17 18.94 2.07
C LYS A 408 -21.75 18.82 0.65
N ALA A 409 -23.06 18.65 0.52
CA ALA A 409 -23.74 18.59 -0.77
C ALA A 409 -23.56 19.90 -1.58
N ARG A 410 -23.64 21.06 -0.91
CA ARG A 410 -23.34 22.37 -1.53
C ARG A 410 -21.91 22.44 -2.03
N SER A 411 -20.94 21.90 -1.29
CA SER A 411 -19.53 21.84 -1.72
C SER A 411 -19.35 20.99 -2.98
N ILE A 412 -19.93 19.79 -3.02
CA ILE A 412 -19.85 18.88 -4.17
C ILE A 412 -20.41 19.53 -5.43
N LEU A 413 -21.56 20.20 -5.30
CA LEU A 413 -22.17 20.96 -6.38
C LEU A 413 -21.26 22.07 -6.92
N SER A 414 -20.57 22.76 -6.01
CA SER A 414 -19.62 23.83 -6.35
C SER A 414 -18.40 23.29 -7.11
N GLU A 415 -17.93 22.08 -6.75
CA GLU A 415 -16.82 21.39 -7.42
C GLU A 415 -17.20 20.92 -8.84
N GLU A 416 -18.39 20.36 -9.05
CA GLU A 416 -18.82 19.88 -10.38
C GLU A 416 -18.92 21.01 -11.43
N ARG A 417 -19.08 22.27 -10.99
CA ARG A 417 -19.11 23.46 -11.85
C ARG A 417 -17.82 24.28 -11.77
N SER A 418 -16.70 23.66 -11.41
CA SER A 418 -15.39 24.33 -11.46
C SER A 418 -14.97 24.59 -12.90
N ARG A 419 -14.56 25.82 -13.21
CA ARG A 419 -13.81 26.13 -14.43
C ARG A 419 -12.33 26.22 -14.10
N THR A 420 -11.50 25.84 -15.05
CA THR A 420 -10.05 25.92 -14.93
C THR A 420 -9.53 26.94 -15.93
N GLU A 421 -8.75 27.91 -15.47
CA GLU A 421 -8.23 29.01 -16.27
C GLU A 421 -6.72 29.18 -16.03
N PRO A 422 -5.95 29.73 -16.99
CA PRO A 422 -4.54 30.05 -16.76
C PRO A 422 -4.39 31.07 -15.63
N PHE A 423 -3.44 30.82 -14.74
CA PHE A 423 -3.05 31.75 -13.69
C PHE A 423 -2.57 33.06 -14.32
N THR A 424 -3.19 34.15 -13.91
CA THR A 424 -2.82 35.50 -14.33
C THR A 424 -2.40 36.32 -13.12
N THR A 425 -3.35 36.69 -12.28
CA THR A 425 -3.11 37.59 -11.13
C THR A 425 -3.67 37.05 -9.81
N SER A 426 -4.58 36.08 -9.83
CA SER A 426 -5.23 35.52 -8.64
C SER A 426 -5.19 34.01 -8.66
N LEU A 427 -5.02 33.41 -7.47
CA LEU A 427 -5.13 31.97 -7.28
C LEU A 427 -6.58 31.46 -7.33
N LEU A 428 -7.56 32.36 -7.47
CA LEU A 428 -9.00 32.07 -7.43
C LEU A 428 -9.31 31.17 -6.23
N ASP A 429 -9.85 29.97 -6.47
CA ASP A 429 -10.17 29.00 -5.41
C ASP A 429 -9.10 27.90 -5.25
N GLY A 430 -7.98 28.00 -5.96
CA GLY A 430 -6.80 27.14 -5.81
C GLY A 430 -6.18 26.69 -7.13
N ILE A 431 -4.99 26.10 -7.05
CA ILE A 431 -4.25 25.58 -8.22
C ILE A 431 -4.85 24.25 -8.67
N ASP A 432 -5.14 24.14 -9.98
CA ASP A 432 -5.47 22.87 -10.61
C ASP A 432 -4.19 22.10 -10.92
N LEU A 433 -3.70 21.31 -9.95
CA LEU A 433 -2.49 20.50 -10.14
C LEU A 433 -2.59 19.55 -11.34
N ARG A 434 -3.77 19.00 -11.61
CA ARG A 434 -3.93 18.02 -12.69
C ARG A 434 -3.85 18.70 -14.05
N GLU A 435 -4.54 19.83 -14.22
CA GLU A 435 -4.50 20.58 -15.48
C GLU A 435 -3.14 21.25 -15.69
N THR A 436 -2.50 21.70 -14.61
CA THR A 436 -1.13 22.22 -14.63
C THR A 436 -0.12 21.15 -15.05
N ILE A 437 -0.22 19.92 -14.54
CA ILE A 437 0.65 18.81 -14.97
C ILE A 437 0.36 18.42 -16.43
N ARG A 438 -0.91 18.43 -16.86
CA ARG A 438 -1.26 18.11 -18.25
C ARG A 438 -0.66 19.12 -19.24
N HIS A 439 -0.67 20.40 -18.89
CA HIS A 439 -0.11 21.50 -19.69
C HIS A 439 1.27 21.94 -19.19
N TRP A 440 2.02 21.05 -18.53
CA TRP A 440 3.33 21.40 -17.95
C TRP A 440 4.31 21.92 -19.01
N TYR A 441 4.18 21.42 -20.23
CA TYR A 441 4.97 21.85 -21.39
C TYR A 441 4.73 23.31 -21.80
N GLU A 442 3.62 23.94 -21.38
CA GLU A 442 3.31 25.35 -21.66
C GLU A 442 3.93 26.31 -20.65
N GLY A 443 4.49 25.82 -19.53
CA GLY A 443 5.03 26.65 -18.46
C GLY A 443 3.98 27.49 -17.72
N LYS A 444 2.68 27.15 -17.86
CA LYS A 444 1.56 27.88 -17.26
C LYS A 444 0.98 27.10 -16.08
N ILE A 445 0.71 27.82 -15.00
CA ILE A 445 -0.05 27.30 -13.86
C ILE A 445 -1.53 27.50 -14.17
N TYR A 446 -2.37 26.51 -13.87
CA TYR A 446 -3.81 26.62 -14.02
C TYR A 446 -4.47 26.74 -12.64
N VAL A 447 -5.49 27.60 -12.53
CA VAL A 447 -6.26 27.85 -11.31
C VAL A 447 -7.73 27.49 -11.52
N ARG A 448 -8.37 27.04 -10.45
CA ARG A 448 -9.78 26.66 -10.43
C ARG A 448 -10.63 27.81 -9.92
N GLN A 449 -11.76 28.03 -10.56
CA GLN A 449 -12.83 28.91 -10.08
C GLN A 449 -14.09 28.10 -9.81
N PHE A 450 -14.51 28.06 -8.56
CA PHE A 450 -15.79 27.53 -8.16
C PHE A 450 -16.87 28.58 -8.42
N HIS A 451 -17.88 28.22 -9.22
CA HIS A 451 -19.06 29.08 -9.35
C HIS A 451 -19.92 28.96 -8.10
N LYS A 452 -20.17 30.07 -7.40
CA LYS A 452 -21.15 30.10 -6.30
C LYS A 452 -22.53 29.75 -6.86
N ILE A 453 -23.08 28.63 -6.42
CA ILE A 453 -24.42 28.21 -6.81
C ILE A 453 -25.44 28.91 -5.92
N ALA A 454 -26.43 29.56 -6.56
CA ALA A 454 -27.63 30.01 -5.89
C ALA A 454 -28.58 28.81 -5.69
N GLY A 455 -28.96 28.54 -4.43
CA GLY A 455 -29.98 27.56 -4.09
C GLY A 455 -29.68 26.80 -2.80
N GLU A 456 -30.69 26.69 -1.94
CA GLU A 456 -30.58 25.91 -0.71
C GLU A 456 -30.95 24.44 -0.95
N VAL A 457 -30.62 23.57 0.02
CA VAL A 457 -31.02 22.17 0.00
C VAL A 457 -32.30 22.06 0.82
N GLY A 458 -33.37 21.56 0.22
CA GLY A 458 -34.67 21.40 0.87
C GLY A 458 -34.65 20.20 1.79
N SER A 459 -34.81 19.03 1.18
CA SER A 459 -34.98 17.77 1.90
C SER A 459 -33.72 16.93 1.87
N LEU A 460 -33.53 16.14 2.94
CA LEU A 460 -32.41 15.24 3.12
C LEU A 460 -32.93 13.83 3.38
N ILE A 461 -32.49 12.87 2.58
CA ILE A 461 -32.77 11.45 2.76
C ILE A 461 -31.46 10.74 3.10
N VAL A 462 -31.46 9.94 4.15
CA VAL A 462 -30.32 9.11 4.57
C VAL A 462 -30.75 7.67 4.70
N ILE A 463 -30.13 6.79 3.91
CA ILE A 463 -30.42 5.35 3.84
C ILE A 463 -29.21 4.58 4.32
N PHE A 464 -29.32 3.94 5.49
CA PHE A 464 -28.29 3.04 6.04
C PHE A 464 -28.41 1.64 5.45
N ASP A 465 -29.64 1.17 5.24
CA ASP A 465 -29.98 -0.16 4.77
C ASP A 465 -31.20 -0.09 3.86
N GLU A 466 -31.17 -0.75 2.69
CA GLU A 466 -32.29 -0.77 1.73
C GLU A 466 -33.46 -1.66 2.18
N ASP A 467 -33.30 -2.40 3.28
CA ASP A 467 -34.30 -3.29 3.88
C ASP A 467 -34.74 -4.47 3.02
N ARG A 468 -33.78 -5.13 2.36
CA ARG A 468 -34.05 -6.29 1.48
C ARG A 468 -34.62 -7.51 2.21
N GLU A 469 -34.39 -7.60 3.51
CA GLU A 469 -34.83 -8.69 4.39
C GLU A 469 -36.09 -8.32 5.20
N ASN A 470 -36.68 -7.13 4.96
CA ASN A 470 -37.86 -6.62 5.66
C ASN A 470 -37.74 -6.68 7.20
N ARG A 471 -36.63 -6.17 7.73
CA ARG A 471 -36.30 -6.13 9.16
C ARG A 471 -36.86 -4.90 9.87
N TYR A 472 -37.11 -3.83 9.12
CA TYR A 472 -37.50 -2.53 9.67
C TYR A 472 -39.01 -2.34 9.61
N ASN A 473 -39.75 -2.97 10.53
CA ASN A 473 -41.21 -3.01 10.50
C ASN A 473 -41.89 -1.81 11.15
N TRP A 474 -41.15 -0.94 11.82
CA TRP A 474 -41.69 0.27 12.43
C TRP A 474 -41.59 1.44 11.45
N LEU A 475 -42.75 1.89 10.96
CA LEU A 475 -42.88 3.00 10.02
C LEU A 475 -43.56 4.16 10.72
N THR A 476 -42.98 5.35 10.65
CA THR A 476 -43.49 6.50 11.39
C THR A 476 -43.10 7.83 10.75
N THR A 477 -43.96 8.82 10.97
CA THR A 477 -43.75 10.23 10.64
C THR A 477 -43.84 11.06 11.93
N TRP A 478 -42.82 11.88 12.18
CA TRP A 478 -42.70 12.79 13.32
C TRP A 478 -42.74 14.25 12.87
N TYR A 479 -43.37 15.07 13.70
CA TYR A 479 -43.50 16.50 13.49
C TYR A 479 -42.49 17.28 14.31
N GLY A 480 -41.84 18.26 13.70
CA GLY A 480 -41.01 19.21 14.43
C GLY A 480 -41.83 19.99 15.46
N GLU A 481 -41.36 20.02 16.71
CA GLU A 481 -42.01 20.76 17.80
C GLU A 481 -41.64 22.24 17.73
N HIS A 482 -40.41 22.55 17.30
CA HIS A 482 -39.85 23.89 17.17
C HIS A 482 -39.63 24.36 15.72
N GLN A 483 -39.57 25.66 15.48
CA GLN A 483 -39.43 26.24 14.12
C GLN A 483 -38.15 25.82 13.37
N ASN A 484 -37.11 25.41 14.11
CA ASN A 484 -35.83 24.97 13.55
C ASN A 484 -35.68 23.44 13.49
N GLU A 485 -36.75 22.70 13.78
CA GLU A 485 -36.80 21.24 13.68
C GLU A 485 -37.49 20.83 12.38
N SER A 486 -36.96 19.81 11.73
CA SER A 486 -37.52 19.24 10.50
C SER A 486 -38.64 18.27 10.84
N ASP A 487 -39.64 18.18 9.96
CA ASP A 487 -40.49 16.99 9.94
C ASP A 487 -39.64 15.80 9.48
N MET A 488 -39.85 14.64 10.11
CA MET A 488 -39.06 13.46 9.86
C MET A 488 -39.94 12.25 9.56
N ALA A 489 -39.65 11.52 8.49
CA ALA A 489 -40.26 10.22 8.24
C ALA A 489 -39.17 9.14 8.17
N PHE A 490 -39.39 8.00 8.81
CA PHE A 490 -38.35 6.97 8.91
C PHE A 490 -38.92 5.57 9.05
N TYR A 491 -38.06 4.60 8.75
CA TYR A 491 -38.30 3.19 9.03
C TYR A 491 -37.20 2.66 9.93
N SER A 492 -37.58 1.92 10.97
CA SER A 492 -36.67 1.41 12.00
C SER A 492 -37.08 0.02 12.49
N THR A 493 -36.23 -0.59 13.31
CA THR A 493 -36.63 -1.76 14.11
C THR A 493 -37.69 -1.32 15.11
N ASN A 494 -38.46 -2.26 15.65
CA ASN A 494 -39.46 -1.94 16.66
C ASN A 494 -38.76 -1.44 17.95
N PRO A 495 -38.98 -0.18 18.39
CA PRO A 495 -38.29 0.38 19.54
C PRO A 495 -38.63 -0.34 20.85
N PHE A 496 -39.83 -0.94 20.95
CA PHE A 496 -40.31 -1.56 22.18
C PHE A 496 -39.92 -3.04 22.31
N GLU A 497 -39.28 -3.64 21.30
CA GLU A 497 -38.62 -4.94 21.43
C GLU A 497 -37.34 -4.86 22.28
N HIS A 498 -36.72 -3.68 22.35
CA HIS A 498 -35.47 -3.44 23.08
C HIS A 498 -35.60 -2.24 24.04
N LEU A 499 -36.17 -2.49 25.22
CA LEU A 499 -36.28 -1.49 26.28
C LEU A 499 -34.94 -1.25 26.98
N VAL A 500 -34.56 0.02 27.11
CA VAL A 500 -33.34 0.47 27.82
C VAL A 500 -33.64 1.17 29.15
N GLY A 501 -34.91 1.45 29.40
CA GLY A 501 -35.45 1.98 30.65
C GLY A 501 -36.98 1.90 30.66
N PRO A 502 -37.64 2.28 31.78
CA PRO A 502 -39.09 2.28 31.87
C PRO A 502 -39.71 3.22 30.83
N GLY A 503 -40.45 2.67 29.87
CA GLY A 503 -41.05 3.47 28.79
C GLY A 503 -40.06 4.03 27.75
N ILE A 504 -38.82 3.54 27.72
CA ILE A 504 -37.76 4.00 26.81
C ILE A 504 -37.33 2.84 25.92
N GLY A 505 -37.77 2.87 24.67
CA GLY A 505 -37.39 1.92 23.64
C GLY A 505 -36.17 2.38 22.85
N ARG A 506 -35.37 1.42 22.36
CA ARG A 506 -34.23 1.68 21.48
C ARG A 506 -34.48 1.02 20.13
N ALA A 507 -34.35 1.79 19.06
CA ALA A 507 -34.45 1.30 17.69
C ALA A 507 -33.21 1.67 16.86
N GLU A 508 -33.04 0.95 15.76
CA GLU A 508 -32.07 1.27 14.72
C GLU A 508 -32.78 1.69 13.44
N TYR A 509 -32.41 2.85 12.90
CA TYR A 509 -32.89 3.32 11.61
C TYR A 509 -32.36 2.42 10.47
N GLY A 510 -33.26 2.05 9.57
CA GLY A 510 -32.91 1.63 8.22
C GLY A 510 -32.70 2.84 7.31
N GLY A 511 -33.53 3.88 7.48
CA GLY A 511 -33.35 5.17 6.83
C GLY A 511 -34.40 6.20 7.25
N PHE A 512 -34.10 7.47 6.99
CA PHE A 512 -34.97 8.60 7.33
C PHE A 512 -34.93 9.71 6.29
N LEU A 513 -36.00 10.49 6.25
CA LEU A 513 -36.21 11.73 5.49
C LEU A 513 -36.35 12.87 6.49
N MET A 514 -35.71 14.00 6.23
CA MET A 514 -35.90 15.25 6.97
C MET A 514 -36.31 16.37 6.00
N SER A 515 -37.36 17.12 6.34
CA SER A 515 -37.82 18.27 5.56
C SER A 515 -38.18 19.48 6.43
N LEU A 516 -37.81 20.68 5.95
CA LEU A 516 -38.15 21.96 6.57
C LEU A 516 -39.03 22.78 5.62
N PRO A 517 -39.93 23.64 6.12
CA PRO A 517 -40.30 23.89 7.52
C PRO A 517 -41.19 22.79 8.14
N PRO A 518 -41.31 22.71 9.48
CA PRO A 518 -42.07 21.65 10.17
C PRO A 518 -43.59 21.78 10.02
N ARG A 519 -44.29 20.73 10.45
CA ARG A 519 -45.76 20.56 10.51
C ARG A 519 -46.46 20.59 9.15
N ARG A 520 -45.78 20.06 8.13
CA ARG A 520 -46.29 19.95 6.75
C ARG A 520 -46.37 18.50 6.25
N MET A 521 -45.52 17.61 6.77
CA MET A 521 -45.42 16.24 6.28
C MET A 521 -46.62 15.42 6.76
N ILE A 522 -47.50 14.98 5.86
CA ILE A 522 -48.52 13.99 6.23
C ILE A 522 -47.88 12.61 6.38
N ASP A 523 -48.63 11.63 6.86
CA ASP A 523 -48.09 10.27 7.02
C ASP A 523 -47.69 9.67 5.67
N VAL A 524 -46.40 9.76 5.36
CA VAL A 524 -45.84 9.34 4.06
C VAL A 524 -46.01 7.84 3.84
N TRP A 525 -46.19 7.05 4.90
CA TRP A 525 -46.27 5.59 4.83
C TRP A 525 -47.64 5.07 4.42
N SER A 526 -48.69 5.86 4.65
CA SER A 526 -50.07 5.52 4.29
C SER A 526 -50.60 6.31 3.09
N ASP A 527 -49.81 7.27 2.58
CA ASP A 527 -50.17 8.12 1.44
C ASP A 527 -50.23 7.35 0.10
N PRO A 528 -51.40 7.23 -0.56
CA PRO A 528 -51.53 6.50 -1.81
C PRO A 528 -50.68 7.04 -2.97
N ASP A 529 -50.30 8.32 -2.92
CA ASP A 529 -49.52 8.95 -4.01
C ASP A 529 -48.11 8.35 -4.14
N TYR A 530 -47.64 7.60 -3.14
CA TYR A 530 -46.32 6.94 -3.16
C TYR A 530 -46.37 5.42 -3.35
N ASP A 531 -47.53 4.84 -3.66
CA ASP A 531 -47.69 3.37 -3.76
C ASP A 531 -46.94 2.74 -4.93
N PHE A 532 -46.51 3.53 -5.91
CA PHE A 532 -45.65 3.04 -6.99
C PHE A 532 -44.18 2.84 -6.58
N ALA A 533 -43.80 3.22 -5.35
CA ALA A 533 -42.48 2.93 -4.80
C ALA A 533 -42.34 1.44 -4.48
N GLU A 534 -41.25 0.81 -4.93
CA GLU A 534 -41.03 -0.63 -4.68
C GLU A 534 -40.36 -0.89 -3.32
N THR A 535 -39.74 0.13 -2.72
CA THR A 535 -38.97 -0.01 -1.48
C THR A 535 -39.18 1.19 -0.55
N LYS A 536 -38.93 0.99 0.76
CA LYS A 536 -39.00 2.06 1.78
C LYS A 536 -38.07 3.25 1.45
N PRO A 537 -36.81 3.06 1.00
CA PRO A 537 -35.97 4.15 0.49
C PRO A 537 -36.58 4.97 -0.66
N GLU A 538 -37.29 4.32 -1.58
CA GLU A 538 -37.92 4.99 -2.72
C GLU A 538 -39.10 5.84 -2.28
N ARG A 539 -39.90 5.33 -1.35
CA ARG A 539 -41.02 6.07 -0.75
C ARG A 539 -40.54 7.33 -0.03
N LEU A 540 -39.46 7.23 0.76
CA LEU A 540 -38.82 8.39 1.38
C LEU A 540 -38.26 9.38 0.35
N LEU A 541 -37.70 8.91 -0.77
CA LEU A 541 -37.20 9.78 -1.82
C LEU A 541 -38.34 10.55 -2.50
N LEU A 542 -39.47 9.91 -2.78
CA LEU A 542 -40.64 10.57 -3.37
C LEU A 542 -41.20 11.64 -2.45
N ALA A 543 -41.43 11.29 -1.18
CA ALA A 543 -41.85 12.27 -0.17
C ALA A 543 -40.82 13.41 -0.05
N GLY A 544 -39.52 13.11 -0.11
CA GLY A 544 -38.48 14.13 -0.10
C GLY A 544 -38.45 15.04 -1.34
N LEU A 545 -38.92 14.58 -2.49
CA LEU A 545 -39.09 15.41 -3.69
C LEU A 545 -40.32 16.30 -3.58
N ASP A 546 -41.42 15.78 -3.04
CA ASP A 546 -42.69 16.48 -2.91
C ASP A 546 -42.64 17.57 -1.83
N TYR A 547 -42.18 17.22 -0.62
CA TYR A 547 -42.08 18.15 0.50
C TYR A 547 -40.94 19.16 0.40
N SER A 548 -40.06 19.03 -0.59
CA SER A 548 -38.94 19.95 -0.75
C SER A 548 -39.38 21.33 -1.20
N ILE A 549 -39.00 22.36 -0.45
CA ILE A 549 -39.21 23.76 -0.88
C ILE A 549 -38.14 24.23 -1.87
N HIS A 550 -36.92 23.72 -1.75
CA HIS A 550 -35.80 24.14 -2.59
C HIS A 550 -35.56 23.20 -3.75
N ARG A 551 -34.76 23.65 -4.73
CA ARG A 551 -34.48 22.88 -5.94
C ARG A 551 -33.71 21.59 -5.64
N TYR A 552 -32.82 21.61 -4.66
CA TYR A 552 -31.91 20.49 -4.42
C TYR A 552 -32.41 19.58 -3.30
N VAL A 553 -32.46 18.29 -3.60
CA VAL A 553 -32.80 17.21 -2.66
C VAL A 553 -31.59 16.30 -2.52
N VAL A 554 -31.12 16.07 -1.29
CA VAL A 554 -29.94 15.24 -1.04
C VAL A 554 -30.38 13.82 -0.71
N TYR A 555 -29.79 12.85 -1.40
CA TYR A 555 -29.98 11.43 -1.16
C TYR A 555 -28.65 10.79 -0.80
N VAL A 556 -28.53 10.33 0.45
CA VAL A 556 -27.38 9.59 0.96
C VAL A 556 -27.75 8.11 1.05
N GLY A 557 -26.96 7.24 0.43
CA GLY A 557 -27.23 5.81 0.48
C GLY A 557 -26.09 4.94 -0.03
N PRO A 558 -26.19 3.60 0.10
CA PRO A 558 -25.21 2.65 -0.43
C PRO A 558 -25.22 2.60 -1.96
N ARG A 559 -26.36 2.90 -2.59
CA ARG A 559 -26.55 2.93 -4.05
C ARG A 559 -27.27 4.21 -4.48
N PRO A 560 -27.05 4.69 -5.71
CA PRO A 560 -27.84 5.77 -6.27
C PRO A 560 -29.29 5.33 -6.52
N PRO A 561 -30.27 6.27 -6.48
CA PRO A 561 -31.65 5.94 -6.81
C PRO A 561 -31.81 5.57 -8.28
N ARG A 562 -32.88 4.81 -8.59
CA ARG A 562 -33.22 4.43 -9.97
C ARG A 562 -33.37 5.66 -10.87
N SER A 563 -33.06 5.50 -12.15
CA SER A 563 -33.08 6.59 -13.14
C SER A 563 -34.45 7.27 -13.28
N ILE A 564 -35.54 6.54 -13.07
CA ILE A 564 -36.92 7.07 -13.10
C ILE A 564 -37.11 8.24 -12.12
N PHE A 565 -36.50 8.20 -10.93
CA PHE A 565 -36.61 9.28 -9.95
C PHE A 565 -35.94 10.57 -10.41
N ARG A 566 -34.96 10.51 -11.32
CA ARG A 566 -34.39 11.73 -11.93
C ARG A 566 -35.40 12.41 -12.85
N GLN A 567 -36.20 11.64 -13.59
CA GLN A 567 -37.25 12.18 -14.44
C GLN A 567 -38.40 12.76 -13.61
N ILE A 568 -38.79 12.08 -12.53
CA ILE A 568 -39.80 12.58 -11.58
C ILE A 568 -39.32 13.88 -10.94
N ALA A 569 -38.08 13.90 -10.42
CA ALA A 569 -37.48 15.11 -9.86
C ALA A 569 -37.49 16.26 -10.86
N TYR A 570 -37.09 16.01 -12.12
CA TYR A 570 -37.11 17.02 -13.18
C TYR A 570 -38.51 17.60 -13.42
N ARG A 571 -39.56 16.75 -13.46
CA ARG A 571 -40.95 17.20 -13.62
C ARG A 571 -41.43 18.05 -12.45
N LEU A 572 -40.96 17.76 -11.23
CA LEU A 572 -41.24 18.54 -10.02
C LEU A 572 -40.34 19.79 -9.88
N GLY A 573 -39.49 20.09 -10.86
CA GLY A 573 -38.54 21.21 -10.80
C GLY A 573 -37.42 21.00 -9.77
N ARG A 574 -37.13 19.75 -9.40
CA ARG A 574 -36.14 19.34 -8.40
C ARG A 574 -34.93 18.65 -9.05
N THR A 575 -33.81 18.66 -8.33
CA THR A 575 -32.57 17.97 -8.69
C THR A 575 -32.11 17.10 -7.52
N ILE A 576 -31.92 15.80 -7.77
CA ILE A 576 -31.40 14.86 -6.77
C ILE A 576 -29.88 14.92 -6.75
N LEU A 577 -29.30 15.13 -5.57
CA LEU A 577 -27.87 15.07 -5.30
C LEU A 577 -27.55 13.78 -4.56
N TYR A 578 -26.87 12.86 -5.24
CA TYR A 578 -26.48 11.58 -4.65
C TYR A 578 -25.12 11.68 -3.95
N ILE A 579 -25.07 11.26 -2.68
CA ILE A 579 -23.82 11.11 -1.92
C ILE A 579 -23.69 9.64 -1.48
N PRO A 580 -22.67 8.91 -1.94
CA PRO A 580 -22.41 7.56 -1.44
C PRO A 580 -22.16 7.59 0.07
N ILE A 581 -22.85 6.74 0.82
CA ILE A 581 -22.75 6.70 2.29
C ILE A 581 -21.31 6.46 2.78
N GLY A 582 -20.49 5.72 2.01
CA GLY A 582 -19.08 5.47 2.30
C GLY A 582 -18.18 6.71 2.29
N GLN A 583 -18.64 7.85 1.77
CA GLN A 583 -17.93 9.13 1.87
C GLN A 583 -18.13 9.83 3.23
N LEU A 584 -18.97 9.30 4.11
CA LEU A 584 -19.29 9.90 5.41
C LEU A 584 -18.52 9.17 6.53
N PRO A 585 -18.08 9.88 7.59
CA PRO A 585 -17.31 9.27 8.66
C PRO A 585 -18.08 8.15 9.39
N PRO A 586 -17.51 6.92 9.52
CA PRO A 586 -18.23 5.77 10.06
C PRO A 586 -18.66 5.95 11.52
N ASP A 587 -17.86 6.64 12.34
CA ASP A 587 -18.20 6.90 13.75
C ASP A 587 -19.46 7.75 13.90
N LYS A 588 -19.64 8.75 13.02
CA LYS A 588 -20.83 9.60 13.03
C LYS A 588 -22.06 8.85 12.53
N LEU A 589 -21.91 8.03 11.49
CA LEU A 589 -22.99 7.18 10.96
C LEU A 589 -23.51 6.20 12.01
N LYS A 590 -22.62 5.59 12.80
CA LYS A 590 -23.04 4.69 13.90
C LYS A 590 -23.84 5.42 14.97
N LYS A 591 -23.47 6.67 15.30
CA LYS A 591 -24.16 7.46 16.33
C LYS A 591 -25.60 7.83 15.93
N ILE A 592 -25.79 8.29 14.70
CA ILE A 592 -27.11 8.74 14.20
C ILE A 592 -28.03 7.59 13.78
N ARG A 593 -27.53 6.36 13.68
CA ARG A 593 -28.32 5.20 13.28
C ARG A 593 -29.23 4.72 14.42
N VAL A 594 -28.91 5.05 15.67
CA VAL A 594 -29.69 4.66 16.84
C VAL A 594 -30.63 5.80 17.21
N VAL A 595 -31.86 5.46 17.56
CA VAL A 595 -32.86 6.38 18.10
C VAL A 595 -33.50 5.79 19.35
N HIS A 596 -33.78 6.65 20.33
CA HIS A 596 -34.62 6.29 21.47
C HIS A 596 -36.02 6.88 21.33
N VAL A 597 -37.01 6.04 21.60
CA VAL A 597 -38.43 6.35 21.50
C VAL A 597 -39.05 6.28 22.90
N LEU A 598 -39.68 7.37 23.31
CA LEU A 598 -40.27 7.53 24.64
C LEU A 598 -41.79 7.28 24.59
N ASP A 599 -42.33 6.61 25.60
CA ASP A 599 -43.76 6.29 25.72
C ASP A 599 -44.63 7.43 26.31
N SER A 600 -44.01 8.55 26.71
CA SER A 600 -44.68 9.79 27.08
C SER A 600 -43.70 10.97 27.16
N TYR A 601 -44.23 12.19 27.09
CA TYR A 601 -43.45 13.42 27.31
C TYR A 601 -42.84 13.51 28.70
N GLU A 602 -43.47 12.91 29.71
CA GLU A 602 -42.97 12.93 31.09
C GLU A 602 -41.64 12.18 31.20
N ARG A 603 -41.44 11.13 30.39
CA ARG A 603 -40.20 10.35 30.35
C ARG A 603 -38.99 11.14 29.90
N ARG A 604 -39.14 12.29 29.22
CA ARG A 604 -38.00 13.15 28.82
C ARG A 604 -37.15 13.58 30.02
N LYS A 605 -37.77 13.77 31.19
CA LYS A 605 -37.08 14.17 32.44
C LYS A 605 -36.21 13.04 33.02
N GLU A 606 -36.64 11.81 32.83
CA GLU A 606 -35.98 10.61 33.38
C GLU A 606 -35.04 9.94 32.37
N ALA A 607 -35.24 10.20 31.07
CA ALA A 607 -34.47 9.60 29.99
C ALA A 607 -32.97 9.79 30.14
N ALA A 608 -32.51 10.97 30.58
CA ALA A 608 -31.08 11.25 30.82
C ALA A 608 -30.42 10.29 31.82
N CYS A 609 -31.19 9.59 32.67
CA CYS A 609 -30.67 8.58 33.58
C CYS A 609 -30.40 7.22 32.91
N TYR A 610 -30.94 6.98 31.71
CA TYR A 610 -30.91 5.70 30.98
C TYR A 610 -30.19 5.80 29.62
N ILE A 611 -30.19 6.98 29.00
CA ILE A 611 -29.61 7.25 27.67
C ILE A 611 -28.65 8.45 27.71
N TRP A 612 -27.68 8.51 26.80
CA TRP A 612 -26.53 9.44 26.79
C TRP A 612 -26.63 10.58 25.79
#